data_AF-A0A258GAB4-F1
#
_entry.id   AF-A0A258GAB4-F1
#
_cell.length_a   1.000
_cell.length_b   1.000
_cell.length_c   1.000
_cell.angle_alpha   90.00
_cell.angle_beta   90.00
_cell.angle_gamma   90.00
#
_symmetry.space_group_name_H-M   'P 1'
#
loop_
_entity.id
_entity.type
_entity.pdbx_description
1 polymer ?
#
loop_
_entity_poly.entity_id
_entity_poly.type
_entity_poly.pdbx_seq_one_letter_code
_entity_poly.pdbx_strand_id
1 'polypeptide(L)'
;MRISLVRLVLVLWLVPLSVGAEGLALPGLAVGMTRVTPVLWVDRAAGPGQVKAIRTLIAKAEAKVGAEFGGLRAAPLWQVCVTKACDRRNAMTSRAMTLGGLVITVSTKAVNDPATYVHERVHAELHRAEGFSGRRKGLLPTWFDEGLATVISRSVGYPAKQAECRAVAGWTLPETRKAFVALSKSNGKGAGPVYRAAACAVLDWLDTGRTPAEAIGRLRAGRRLP
;
A
#
# COMPACT_ATOMS: atom_id res chain seq x y z
N MET A 1 15.56 -6.08 65.34
CA MET A 1 14.88 -7.37 65.04
C MET A 1 14.27 -7.30 63.65
N ARG A 2 14.63 -8.26 62.79
CA ARG A 2 14.30 -8.35 61.36
C ARG A 2 12.90 -8.95 61.18
N ILE A 3 12.07 -8.39 60.30
CA ILE A 3 10.92 -9.09 59.72
C ILE A 3 10.95 -8.90 58.20
N SER A 4 10.83 -10.03 57.51
CA SER A 4 11.26 -10.32 56.15
C SER A 4 10.38 -9.73 55.05
N LEU A 5 11.02 -9.31 53.94
CA LEU A 5 10.36 -9.14 52.64
C LEU A 5 9.85 -10.49 52.14
N VAL A 6 8.54 -10.59 51.87
CA VAL A 6 7.97 -11.68 51.08
C VAL A 6 8.30 -11.41 49.60
N ARG A 7 9.21 -12.22 49.04
CA ARG A 7 9.46 -12.26 47.59
C ARG A 7 8.33 -13.04 46.92
N LEU A 8 7.52 -12.36 46.12
CA LEU A 8 6.58 -12.98 45.19
C LEU A 8 7.39 -13.59 44.03
N VAL A 9 7.54 -14.91 44.02
CA VAL A 9 8.12 -15.64 42.89
C VAL A 9 6.97 -16.00 41.94
N LEU A 10 6.87 -15.28 40.82
CA LEU A 10 5.98 -15.65 39.72
C LEU A 10 6.68 -16.72 38.88
N VAL A 11 6.33 -18.00 39.10
CA VAL A 11 6.77 -19.10 38.25
C VAL A 11 5.91 -19.07 36.97
N LEU A 12 6.48 -18.55 35.88
CA LEU A 12 5.89 -18.70 34.54
C LEU A 12 6.05 -20.17 34.12
N TRP A 13 4.96 -20.92 34.17
CA TRP A 13 4.89 -22.24 33.55
C TRP A 13 4.99 -22.08 32.03
N LEU A 14 6.10 -22.56 31.45
CA LEU A 14 6.25 -22.79 30.02
C LEU A 14 5.32 -23.92 29.61
N VAL A 15 4.12 -23.58 29.13
CA VAL A 15 3.29 -24.52 28.38
C VAL A 15 3.99 -24.76 27.04
N PRO A 16 4.36 -26.00 26.67
CA PRO A 16 4.85 -26.28 25.34
C PRO A 16 3.67 -26.12 24.37
N LEU A 17 3.66 -25.00 23.65
CA LEU A 17 2.78 -24.83 22.50
C LEU A 17 3.22 -25.83 21.44
N SER A 18 2.51 -26.95 21.37
CA SER A 18 2.54 -27.87 20.24
C SER A 18 2.34 -27.04 18.96
N VAL A 19 3.37 -27.03 18.11
CA VAL A 19 3.41 -26.29 16.84
C VAL A 19 2.49 -27.01 15.85
N GLY A 20 1.19 -26.82 16.03
CA GLY A 20 0.13 -27.08 15.08
C GLY A 20 -0.57 -25.77 14.76
N ALA A 21 0.19 -24.75 14.37
CA ALA A 21 -0.38 -23.49 13.93
C ALA A 21 -0.88 -23.67 12.48
N GLU A 22 -2.14 -24.06 12.34
CA GLU A 22 -2.94 -23.54 11.22
C GLU A 22 -2.99 -22.02 11.41
N GLY A 23 -1.98 -21.36 10.82
CA GLY A 23 -1.57 -20.02 11.21
C GLY A 23 -2.67 -18.99 10.99
N LEU A 24 -2.84 -18.10 11.97
CA LEU A 24 -3.45 -16.78 11.75
C LEU A 24 -2.68 -16.10 10.61
N ALA A 25 -3.22 -16.17 9.39
CA ALA A 25 -2.67 -15.49 8.22
C ALA A 25 -2.96 -13.98 8.34
N LEU A 26 -2.14 -13.26 9.09
CA LEU A 26 -2.10 -11.80 9.02
C LEU A 26 -1.28 -11.42 7.76
N PRO A 27 -1.79 -10.53 6.90
CA PRO A 27 -0.99 -9.91 5.85
C PRO A 27 0.30 -9.35 6.48
N GLY A 28 1.47 -9.78 6.01
CA GLY A 28 2.75 -9.38 6.61
C GLY A 28 3.58 -10.49 7.25
N LEU A 29 3.06 -11.71 7.46
CA LEU A 29 3.81 -12.79 8.11
C LEU A 29 4.77 -13.57 7.19
N ALA A 30 4.82 -13.23 5.90
CA ALA A 30 5.76 -13.78 4.92
C ALA A 30 5.87 -15.32 4.92
N VAL A 31 4.75 -16.02 5.05
CA VAL A 31 4.72 -17.48 5.21
C VAL A 31 5.14 -18.16 3.91
N GLY A 32 6.11 -19.06 3.99
CA GLY A 32 6.66 -19.76 2.82
C GLY A 32 7.51 -18.87 1.91
N MET A 33 8.01 -17.75 2.43
CA MET A 33 8.87 -16.81 1.71
C MET A 33 10.32 -16.92 2.23
N THR A 34 11.24 -16.33 1.46
CA THR A 34 12.66 -16.19 1.80
C THR A 34 12.99 -14.71 1.87
N ARG A 35 13.69 -14.31 2.92
CA ARG A 35 14.20 -12.95 3.06
C ARG A 35 15.38 -12.75 2.10
N VAL A 36 15.22 -11.88 1.11
CA VAL A 36 16.24 -11.54 0.12
C VAL A 36 17.10 -10.36 0.60
N THR A 37 16.48 -9.40 1.27
CA THR A 37 17.14 -8.25 1.92
C THR A 37 16.44 -7.92 3.24
N PRO A 38 16.96 -7.00 4.07
CA PRO A 38 16.27 -6.60 5.29
C PRO A 38 14.82 -6.15 5.08
N VAL A 39 14.48 -5.62 3.90
CA VAL A 39 13.17 -5.07 3.56
C VAL A 39 12.47 -5.80 2.41
N LEU A 40 12.95 -6.97 1.98
CA LEU A 40 12.36 -7.73 0.87
C LEU A 40 12.24 -9.21 1.21
N TRP A 41 11.01 -9.71 1.16
CA TRP A 41 10.65 -11.11 1.20
C TRP A 41 10.07 -11.52 -0.15
N VAL A 42 10.51 -12.66 -0.67
CA VAL A 42 10.04 -13.22 -1.93
C VAL A 42 9.65 -14.67 -1.72
N ASP A 43 8.61 -15.13 -2.41
CA ASP A 43 8.22 -16.54 -2.46
C ASP A 43 9.44 -17.47 -2.58
N ARG A 44 9.53 -18.50 -1.74
CA ARG A 44 10.66 -19.44 -1.73
C ARG A 44 10.83 -20.17 -3.06
N ALA A 45 9.76 -20.30 -3.85
CA ALA A 45 9.81 -20.90 -5.17
C ALA A 45 10.43 -19.98 -6.26
N ALA A 46 10.73 -18.72 -5.95
CA ALA A 46 11.29 -17.79 -6.93
C ALA A 46 12.73 -18.15 -7.29
N GLY A 47 12.99 -18.30 -8.59
CA GLY A 47 14.35 -18.47 -9.10
C GLY A 47 15.17 -17.17 -9.06
N PRO A 48 16.51 -17.24 -9.19
CA PRO A 48 17.38 -16.06 -9.14
C PRO A 48 17.01 -14.95 -10.13
N GLY A 49 16.57 -15.33 -11.35
CA GLY A 49 16.12 -14.37 -12.36
C GLY A 49 14.86 -13.59 -11.94
N GLN A 50 13.89 -14.26 -11.32
CA GLN A 50 12.68 -13.61 -10.80
C GLN A 50 13.01 -12.66 -9.63
N VAL A 51 13.89 -13.10 -8.71
CA VAL A 51 14.35 -12.24 -7.61
C VAL A 51 15.04 -10.98 -8.13
N LYS A 52 15.92 -11.12 -9.13
CA LYS A 52 16.59 -9.98 -9.80
C LYS A 52 15.58 -9.03 -10.46
N ALA A 53 14.58 -9.58 -11.16
CA ALA A 53 13.53 -8.78 -11.80
C ALA A 53 12.71 -7.99 -10.75
N ILE A 54 12.28 -8.64 -9.67
CA ILE A 54 11.53 -8.01 -8.57
C ILE A 54 12.32 -6.86 -7.95
N ARG A 55 13.61 -7.08 -7.64
CA ARG A 55 14.49 -6.01 -7.11
C ARG A 55 14.61 -4.84 -8.08
N THR A 56 14.64 -5.11 -9.37
CA THR A 56 14.70 -4.07 -10.42
C THR A 56 13.41 -3.26 -10.47
N LEU A 57 12.24 -3.91 -10.35
CA LEU A 57 10.94 -3.23 -10.31
C LEU A 57 10.81 -2.34 -9.07
N ILE A 58 11.23 -2.83 -7.90
CA ILE A 58 11.26 -2.05 -6.66
C ILE A 58 12.16 -0.83 -6.80
N ALA A 59 13.40 -1.01 -7.26
CA ALA A 59 14.33 0.10 -7.43
C ALA A 59 13.82 1.17 -8.40
N LYS A 60 13.18 0.75 -9.50
CA LYS A 60 12.54 1.68 -10.45
C LYS A 60 11.36 2.43 -9.82
N ALA A 61 10.53 1.74 -9.04
CA ALA A 61 9.43 2.36 -8.32
C ALA A 61 9.92 3.38 -7.29
N GLU A 62 10.95 3.04 -6.51
CA GLU A 62 11.58 3.93 -5.55
C GLU A 62 12.18 5.17 -6.22
N ALA A 63 12.96 5.00 -7.28
CA ALA A 63 13.54 6.12 -8.02
C ALA A 63 12.46 7.07 -8.57
N LYS A 64 11.41 6.50 -9.19
CA LYS A 64 10.31 7.29 -9.74
C LYS A 64 9.55 8.05 -8.65
N VAL A 65 9.08 7.34 -7.62
CA VAL A 65 8.31 7.97 -6.53
C VAL A 65 9.16 8.99 -5.77
N GLY A 66 10.45 8.72 -5.60
CA GLY A 66 11.40 9.66 -5.01
C GLY A 66 11.53 10.95 -5.81
N ALA A 67 11.57 10.87 -7.15
CA ALA A 67 11.60 12.06 -8.00
C ALA A 67 10.33 12.91 -7.86
N GLU A 68 9.14 12.28 -7.83
CA GLU A 68 7.85 12.98 -7.75
C GLU A 68 7.64 13.67 -6.38
N PHE A 69 8.14 13.07 -5.29
CA PHE A 69 7.95 13.60 -3.93
C PHE A 69 9.14 14.40 -3.39
N GLY A 70 10.23 14.56 -4.15
CA GLY A 70 11.45 15.22 -3.66
C GLY A 70 12.21 14.39 -2.62
N GLY A 71 12.13 13.06 -2.73
CA GLY A 71 12.76 12.08 -1.84
C GLY A 71 11.75 11.12 -1.21
N LEU A 72 12.28 10.02 -0.66
CA LEU A 72 11.49 8.99 0.01
C LEU A 72 11.67 9.08 1.53
N ARG A 73 10.60 8.86 2.29
CA ARG A 73 10.66 8.74 3.76
C ARG A 73 10.03 7.48 4.31
N ALA A 74 9.12 6.85 3.57
CA ALA A 74 8.69 5.49 3.90
C ALA A 74 9.80 4.50 3.55
N ALA A 75 9.87 3.41 4.31
CA ALA A 75 10.78 2.29 4.06
C ALA A 75 9.96 1.01 4.23
N PRO A 76 8.98 0.75 3.35
CA PRO A 76 8.09 -0.38 3.49
C PRO A 76 8.85 -1.69 3.29
N LEU A 77 8.46 -2.71 4.04
CA LEU A 77 8.84 -4.09 3.77
C LEU A 77 8.02 -4.60 2.58
N TRP A 78 8.70 -5.14 1.58
CA TRP A 78 8.10 -5.75 0.41
C TRP A 78 7.89 -7.24 0.61
N GLN A 79 6.72 -7.74 0.25
CA GLN A 79 6.38 -9.16 0.19
C GLN A 79 5.86 -9.49 -1.19
N VAL A 80 6.59 -10.30 -1.95
CA VAL A 80 6.25 -10.58 -3.34
C VAL A 80 6.05 -12.07 -3.56
N CYS A 81 4.83 -12.44 -3.96
CA CYS A 81 4.49 -13.80 -4.34
C CYS A 81 4.71 -14.03 -5.84
N VAL A 82 5.31 -15.17 -6.21
CA VAL A 82 5.50 -15.58 -7.62
C VAL A 82 4.67 -16.82 -7.98
N THR A 83 4.13 -17.53 -6.99
CA THR A 83 3.22 -18.66 -7.18
C THR A 83 1.84 -18.45 -6.52
N LYS A 84 0.80 -19.04 -7.12
CA LYS A 84 -0.56 -19.03 -6.53
C LYS A 84 -0.60 -19.68 -5.14
N ALA A 85 0.33 -20.60 -4.85
CA ALA A 85 0.47 -21.21 -3.54
C ALA A 85 0.93 -20.19 -2.49
N CYS A 86 1.87 -19.31 -2.85
CA CYS A 86 2.24 -18.17 -2.00
C CYS A 86 1.07 -17.21 -1.77
N ASP A 87 0.32 -16.86 -2.83
CA ASP A 87 -0.85 -15.99 -2.71
C ASP A 87 -1.86 -16.55 -1.69
N ARG A 88 -2.21 -17.84 -1.80
CA ARG A 88 -3.13 -18.51 -0.86
C ARG A 88 -2.61 -18.50 0.59
N ARG A 89 -1.35 -18.87 0.79
CA ARG A 89 -0.73 -18.92 2.13
C ARG A 89 -0.70 -17.56 2.84
N ASN A 90 -0.57 -16.48 2.06
CA ASN A 90 -0.49 -15.12 2.58
C ASN A 90 -1.80 -14.33 2.37
N ALA A 91 -2.91 -15.01 2.07
CA ALA A 91 -4.23 -14.43 1.84
C ALA A 91 -4.24 -13.25 0.83
N MET A 92 -3.37 -13.30 -0.18
CA MET A 92 -3.27 -12.26 -1.21
C MET A 92 -4.38 -12.43 -2.25
N THR A 93 -5.39 -11.57 -2.20
CA THR A 93 -6.54 -11.63 -3.12
C THR A 93 -6.48 -10.55 -4.21
N SER A 94 -5.92 -9.37 -3.91
CA SER A 94 -5.72 -8.26 -4.83
C SER A 94 -4.46 -8.43 -5.69
N ARG A 95 -4.26 -7.52 -6.66
CA ARG A 95 -3.01 -7.41 -7.44
C ARG A 95 -1.84 -7.06 -6.53
N ALA A 96 -2.04 -6.05 -5.69
CA ALA A 96 -1.15 -5.66 -4.62
C ALA A 96 -1.95 -4.92 -3.54
N MET A 97 -1.28 -4.59 -2.44
CA MET A 97 -1.85 -3.82 -1.34
C MET A 97 -0.74 -3.19 -0.52
N THR A 98 -0.99 -1.97 -0.06
CA THR A 98 -0.14 -1.27 0.90
C THR A 98 -0.82 -1.17 2.26
N LEU A 99 -0.14 -1.64 3.31
CA LEU A 99 -0.59 -1.55 4.69
C LEU A 99 0.10 -0.36 5.38
N GLY A 100 -0.59 0.79 5.35
CA GLY A 100 -0.02 2.03 5.88
C GLY A 100 1.23 2.45 5.12
N GLY A 101 2.27 2.87 5.83
CA GLY A 101 3.60 3.14 5.24
C GLY A 101 4.62 2.03 5.51
N LEU A 102 4.17 0.83 5.88
CA LEU A 102 4.99 -0.19 6.53
C LEU A 102 5.21 -1.45 5.69
N VAL A 103 4.19 -1.93 4.99
CA VAL A 103 4.27 -3.18 4.23
C VAL A 103 3.61 -2.99 2.87
N ILE A 104 4.27 -3.46 1.81
CA ILE A 104 3.69 -3.61 0.48
C ILE A 104 3.68 -5.10 0.13
N THR A 105 2.51 -5.62 -0.23
CA THR A 105 2.34 -6.99 -0.71
C THR A 105 2.01 -6.97 -2.20
N VAL A 106 2.69 -7.80 -3.01
CA VAL A 106 2.43 -7.96 -4.45
C VAL A 106 2.14 -9.43 -4.74
N SER A 107 0.98 -9.71 -5.32
CA SER A 107 0.57 -11.08 -5.65
C SER A 107 1.08 -11.51 -7.03
N THR A 108 0.90 -12.79 -7.35
CA THR A 108 1.26 -13.31 -8.67
C THR A 108 0.55 -12.60 -9.83
N LYS A 109 -0.59 -11.96 -9.59
CA LYS A 109 -1.38 -11.25 -10.60
C LYS A 109 -0.68 -9.99 -11.13
N ALA A 110 0.30 -9.47 -10.39
CA ALA A 110 0.97 -8.21 -10.71
C ALA A 110 2.49 -8.23 -10.49
N VAL A 111 3.08 -9.40 -10.19
CA VAL A 111 4.52 -9.51 -9.90
C VAL A 111 5.43 -8.95 -11.00
N ASN A 112 4.97 -9.00 -12.25
CA ASN A 112 5.70 -8.48 -13.43
C ASN A 112 5.20 -7.11 -13.92
N ASP A 113 4.26 -6.47 -13.22
CA ASP A 113 3.67 -5.21 -13.63
C ASP A 113 4.36 -4.01 -12.95
N PRO A 114 5.20 -3.24 -13.67
CA PRO A 114 5.93 -2.11 -13.09
C PRO A 114 5.02 -1.01 -12.55
N ALA A 115 3.85 -0.78 -13.14
CA ALA A 115 2.93 0.26 -12.68
C ALA A 115 2.40 -0.06 -11.28
N THR A 116 2.11 -1.32 -11.00
CA THR A 116 1.67 -1.76 -9.67
C THR A 116 2.71 -1.43 -8.58
N TYR A 117 4.01 -1.64 -8.82
CA TYR A 117 5.05 -1.31 -7.82
C TYR A 117 5.12 0.20 -7.55
N VAL A 118 4.99 1.03 -8.60
CA VAL A 118 4.96 2.48 -8.44
C VAL A 118 3.71 2.90 -7.66
N HIS A 119 2.56 2.35 -8.01
CA HIS A 119 1.26 2.66 -7.39
C HIS A 119 1.29 2.41 -5.87
N GLU A 120 1.68 1.21 -5.46
CA GLU A 120 1.78 0.86 -4.04
C GLU A 120 2.86 1.67 -3.31
N ARG A 121 3.96 2.00 -3.99
CA ARG A 121 5.01 2.82 -3.40
C ARG A 121 4.53 4.25 -3.11
N VAL A 122 3.62 4.79 -3.92
CA VAL A 122 2.96 6.09 -3.68
C VAL A 122 2.12 6.04 -2.42
N HIS A 123 1.25 5.03 -2.26
CA HIS A 123 0.47 4.85 -1.04
C HIS A 123 1.36 4.79 0.20
N ALA A 124 2.49 4.10 0.13
CA ALA A 124 3.40 3.99 1.26
C ALA A 124 3.96 5.35 1.71
N GLU A 125 4.30 6.26 0.78
CA GLU A 125 4.72 7.62 1.13
C GLU A 125 3.58 8.45 1.71
N LEU A 126 2.40 8.43 1.08
CA LEU A 126 1.24 9.18 1.53
C LEU A 126 0.82 8.76 2.94
N HIS A 127 0.68 7.46 3.16
CA HIS A 127 0.34 6.90 4.47
C HIS A 127 1.42 7.15 5.53
N ARG A 128 2.70 7.15 5.15
CA ARG A 128 3.78 7.52 6.08
C ARG A 128 3.71 8.98 6.46
N ALA A 129 3.38 9.87 5.53
CA ALA A 129 3.22 11.29 5.77
C ALA A 129 1.97 11.60 6.60
N GLU A 130 0.86 10.91 6.34
CA GLU A 130 -0.39 10.99 7.10
C GLU A 130 -0.19 10.53 8.56
N GLY A 131 0.49 9.39 8.74
CA GLY A 131 0.68 8.77 10.04
C GLY A 131 -0.63 8.29 10.69
N PHE A 132 -0.51 7.65 11.86
CA PHE A 132 -1.66 7.08 12.55
C PHE A 132 -2.68 8.15 13.01
N SER A 133 -2.19 9.29 13.50
CA SER A 133 -3.08 10.38 13.92
C SER A 133 -3.80 11.03 12.74
N GLY A 134 -3.15 11.18 11.58
CA GLY A 134 -3.79 11.75 10.40
C GLY A 134 -4.89 10.83 9.87
N ARG A 135 -4.63 9.52 9.87
CA ARG A 135 -5.61 8.51 9.46
C ARG A 135 -6.89 8.53 10.27
N ARG A 136 -6.76 8.65 11.60
CA ARG A 136 -7.94 8.77 12.50
C ARG A 136 -8.74 10.05 12.23
N LYS A 137 -8.09 11.09 11.71
CA LYS A 137 -8.72 12.38 11.35
C LYS A 137 -9.18 12.44 9.89
N GLY A 138 -8.94 11.40 9.09
CA GLY A 138 -9.27 11.39 7.66
C GLY A 138 -8.55 12.49 6.86
N LEU A 139 -7.26 12.71 7.14
CA LEU A 139 -6.49 13.76 6.43
C LEU A 139 -6.21 13.42 4.96
N LEU A 140 -6.17 12.13 4.62
CA LEU A 140 -6.02 11.64 3.26
C LEU A 140 -7.33 10.98 2.79
N PRO A 141 -8.15 11.69 2.00
CA PRO A 141 -9.31 11.10 1.34
C PRO A 141 -8.92 9.95 0.42
N THR A 142 -9.74 8.89 0.38
CA THR A 142 -9.44 7.70 -0.43
C THR A 142 -9.36 8.02 -1.93
N TRP A 143 -10.19 8.93 -2.43
CA TRP A 143 -10.10 9.35 -3.84
C TRP A 143 -8.75 10.00 -4.15
N PHE A 144 -8.18 10.81 -3.25
CA PHE A 144 -6.91 11.48 -3.50
C PHE A 144 -5.75 10.47 -3.47
N ASP A 145 -5.79 9.55 -2.50
CA ASP A 145 -4.81 8.46 -2.36
C ASP A 145 -4.72 7.60 -3.63
N GLU A 146 -5.86 7.04 -4.05
CA GLU A 146 -5.95 6.19 -5.24
C GLU A 146 -5.71 6.99 -6.54
N GLY A 147 -6.15 8.24 -6.58
CA GLY A 147 -5.99 9.14 -7.73
C GLY A 147 -4.54 9.49 -7.99
N LEU A 148 -3.81 9.93 -6.96
CA LEU A 148 -2.40 10.31 -7.10
C LEU A 148 -1.53 9.09 -7.39
N ALA A 149 -1.80 7.95 -6.75
CA ALA A 149 -1.15 6.68 -7.07
C ALA A 149 -1.37 6.30 -8.53
N THR A 150 -2.59 6.47 -9.06
CA THR A 150 -2.92 6.21 -10.47
C THR A 150 -2.19 7.15 -11.43
N VAL A 151 -2.19 8.46 -11.15
CA VAL A 151 -1.51 9.46 -12.00
C VAL A 151 -0.01 9.20 -12.07
N ILE A 152 0.66 9.06 -10.92
CA ILE A 152 2.12 8.86 -10.87
C ILE A 152 2.50 7.53 -11.51
N SER A 153 1.81 6.45 -11.17
CA SER A 153 2.13 5.11 -11.72
C SER A 153 1.74 4.92 -13.17
N ARG A 154 0.85 5.78 -13.70
CA ARG A 154 0.17 5.61 -14.98
C ARG A 154 -0.56 4.26 -15.07
N SER A 155 -1.09 3.78 -13.94
CA SER A 155 -1.88 2.56 -13.87
C SER A 155 -3.31 2.77 -14.37
N VAL A 156 -4.07 1.68 -14.54
CA VAL A 156 -5.53 1.70 -14.76
C VAL A 156 -5.95 2.67 -15.89
N GLY A 157 -5.47 2.41 -17.11
CA GLY A 157 -5.92 3.15 -18.30
C GLY A 157 -5.49 4.61 -18.36
N TYR A 158 -4.42 4.98 -17.64
CA TYR A 158 -3.91 6.35 -17.58
C TYR A 158 -2.70 6.58 -18.53
N PRO A 159 -2.55 7.75 -19.20
CA PRO A 159 -3.33 8.99 -19.06
C PRO A 159 -4.77 8.84 -19.53
N ALA A 160 -5.70 9.30 -18.68
CA ALA A 160 -7.10 9.39 -19.05
C ALA A 160 -7.25 10.46 -20.14
N LYS A 161 -8.01 10.14 -21.20
CA LYS A 161 -8.35 11.10 -22.25
C LYS A 161 -9.28 12.17 -21.67
N GLN A 162 -9.25 13.38 -22.22
CA GLN A 162 -10.12 14.47 -21.76
C GLN A 162 -11.62 14.08 -21.78
N ALA A 163 -12.05 13.34 -22.80
CA ALA A 163 -13.41 12.81 -22.88
C ALA A 163 -13.76 11.85 -21.72
N GLU A 164 -12.78 11.05 -21.28
CA GLU A 164 -12.94 10.13 -20.16
C GLU A 164 -13.04 10.89 -18.82
N CYS A 165 -12.30 11.99 -18.64
CA CYS A 165 -12.45 12.85 -17.48
C CYS A 165 -13.78 13.60 -17.46
N ARG A 166 -14.24 14.11 -18.61
CA ARG A 166 -15.57 14.73 -18.72
C ARG A 166 -16.70 13.79 -18.33
N ALA A 167 -16.59 12.50 -18.66
CA ALA A 167 -17.60 11.49 -18.32
C ALA A 167 -17.76 11.25 -16.81
N VAL A 168 -16.80 11.69 -15.98
CA VAL A 168 -16.79 11.47 -14.53
C VAL A 168 -16.72 12.76 -13.71
N ALA A 169 -16.72 13.94 -14.34
CA ALA A 169 -16.52 15.24 -13.70
C ALA A 169 -17.59 15.62 -12.65
N GLY A 170 -18.75 14.96 -12.64
CA GLY A 170 -19.81 15.16 -11.64
C GLY A 170 -19.93 14.07 -10.57
N TRP A 171 -18.99 13.12 -10.53
CA TRP A 171 -19.07 12.02 -9.56
C TRP A 171 -18.75 12.52 -8.15
N THR A 172 -19.56 12.12 -7.18
CA THR A 172 -19.19 12.27 -5.77
C THR A 172 -18.03 11.33 -5.46
N LEU A 173 -16.86 11.90 -5.22
CA LEU A 173 -15.64 11.14 -5.00
C LEU A 173 -15.64 10.47 -3.61
N PRO A 174 -15.14 9.23 -3.51
CA PRO A 174 -15.17 8.48 -2.26
C PRO A 174 -14.15 9.02 -1.24
N GLU A 175 -14.66 9.57 -0.15
CA GLU A 175 -13.85 10.01 1.00
C GLU A 175 -13.19 8.86 1.77
N THR A 176 -13.84 7.70 1.78
CA THR A 176 -13.42 6.54 2.58
C THR A 176 -13.30 5.28 1.72
N ARG A 177 -12.50 4.32 2.17
CA ARG A 177 -12.39 3.00 1.55
C ARG A 177 -13.74 2.29 1.43
N LYS A 178 -14.61 2.42 2.43
CA LYS A 178 -15.96 1.85 2.38
C LYS A 178 -16.77 2.48 1.24
N ALA A 179 -16.72 3.80 1.09
CA ALA A 179 -17.38 4.51 0.00
C ALA A 179 -16.79 4.13 -1.37
N PHE A 180 -15.46 3.99 -1.47
CA PHE A 180 -14.79 3.57 -2.69
C PHE A 180 -15.26 2.18 -3.14
N VAL A 181 -15.29 1.21 -2.21
CA VAL A 181 -15.76 -0.15 -2.50
C VAL A 181 -17.25 -0.16 -2.85
N ALA A 182 -18.08 0.60 -2.12
CA ALA A 182 -19.51 0.71 -2.41
C ALA A 182 -19.74 1.27 -3.82
N LEU A 183 -19.07 2.38 -4.17
CA LEU A 183 -19.18 3.00 -5.47
C LEU A 183 -18.65 2.08 -6.59
N SER A 184 -17.54 1.38 -6.35
CA SER A 184 -16.98 0.40 -7.28
C SER A 184 -17.96 -0.74 -7.61
N LYS A 185 -18.81 -1.11 -6.66
CA LYS A 185 -19.85 -2.14 -6.85
C LYS A 185 -21.11 -1.57 -7.50
N SER A 186 -21.57 -0.39 -7.07
CA SER A 186 -22.85 0.17 -7.50
C SER A 186 -22.85 0.69 -8.94
N ASN A 187 -21.69 1.08 -9.48
CA ASN A 187 -21.61 1.64 -10.83
C ASN A 187 -21.71 0.59 -11.97
N GLY A 188 -21.73 -0.71 -11.65
CA GLY A 188 -21.87 -1.80 -12.63
C GLY A 188 -20.65 -2.06 -13.53
N LYS A 189 -19.60 -1.24 -13.44
CA LYS A 189 -18.37 -1.32 -14.27
C LYS A 189 -17.10 -1.57 -13.43
N GLY A 190 -17.27 -1.88 -12.13
CA GLY A 190 -16.18 -2.17 -11.22
C GLY A 190 -15.42 -0.92 -10.75
N ALA A 191 -14.20 -1.10 -10.28
CA ALA A 191 -13.40 -0.02 -9.71
C ALA A 191 -12.79 0.93 -10.76
N GLY A 192 -12.64 0.50 -12.02
CA GLY A 192 -11.95 1.25 -13.07
C GLY A 192 -12.44 2.69 -13.23
N PRO A 193 -13.76 2.94 -13.38
CA PRO A 193 -14.28 4.31 -13.46
C PRO A 193 -14.05 5.13 -12.19
N VAL A 194 -14.03 4.52 -11.01
CA VAL A 194 -13.76 5.21 -9.74
C VAL A 194 -12.31 5.68 -9.70
N TYR A 195 -11.36 4.81 -10.05
CA TYR A 195 -9.94 5.18 -10.19
C TYR A 195 -9.74 6.32 -11.20
N ARG A 196 -10.43 6.25 -12.34
CA ARG A 196 -10.38 7.30 -13.35
C ARG A 196 -10.91 8.63 -12.81
N ALA A 197 -12.07 8.63 -12.14
CA ALA A 197 -12.63 9.84 -11.53
C ALA A 197 -11.67 10.48 -10.51
N ALA A 198 -11.10 9.64 -9.64
CA ALA A 198 -10.07 10.04 -8.69
C ALA A 198 -8.83 10.63 -9.38
N ALA A 199 -8.31 9.98 -10.42
CA ALA A 199 -7.15 10.46 -11.18
C ALA A 199 -7.41 11.79 -11.89
N CYS A 200 -8.58 11.96 -12.50
CA CYS A 200 -8.97 13.23 -13.14
C CYS A 200 -9.07 14.37 -12.13
N ALA A 201 -9.63 14.13 -10.94
CA ALA A 201 -9.68 15.16 -9.90
C ALA A 201 -8.28 15.52 -9.35
N VAL A 202 -7.37 14.54 -9.25
CA VAL A 202 -5.97 14.82 -8.89
C VAL A 202 -5.25 15.59 -9.99
N LEU A 203 -5.54 15.34 -11.26
CA LEU A 203 -5.01 16.16 -12.36
C LEU A 203 -5.46 17.60 -12.25
N ASP A 204 -6.75 17.85 -12.07
CA ASP A 204 -7.27 19.21 -11.88
C ASP A 204 -6.57 19.90 -10.70
N TRP A 205 -6.29 19.14 -9.62
CA TRP A 205 -5.51 19.64 -8.48
C TRP A 205 -4.06 19.96 -8.85
N LEU A 206 -3.37 19.12 -9.61
CA LEU A 206 -2.00 19.37 -10.10
C LEU A 206 -1.94 20.56 -11.06
N ASP A 207 -2.93 20.72 -11.93
CA ASP A 207 -3.03 21.80 -12.93
C ASP A 207 -3.16 23.19 -12.28
N THR A 208 -3.52 23.25 -10.99
CA THR A 208 -3.45 24.49 -10.20
C THR A 208 -2.03 24.90 -9.76
N GLY A 209 -0.99 24.20 -10.24
CA GLY A 209 0.42 24.42 -9.87
C GLY A 209 0.86 23.73 -8.58
N ARG A 210 0.02 22.85 -8.02
CA ARG A 210 0.36 22.07 -6.83
C ARG A 210 1.17 20.84 -7.19
N THR A 211 1.93 20.32 -6.24
CA THR A 211 2.87 19.22 -6.50
C THR A 211 2.66 18.04 -5.55
N PRO A 212 3.02 16.80 -5.95
CA PRO A 212 2.97 15.65 -5.04
C PRO A 212 3.76 15.90 -3.74
N ALA A 213 4.90 16.59 -3.82
CA ALA A 213 5.70 16.98 -2.64
C ALA A 213 4.94 17.90 -1.67
N GLU A 214 4.11 18.83 -2.19
CA GLU A 214 3.25 19.67 -1.36
C GLU A 214 2.21 18.83 -0.61
N ALA A 215 1.60 17.83 -1.25
CA ALA A 215 0.63 16.95 -0.60
C ALA A 215 1.24 16.26 0.62
N ILE A 216 2.47 15.76 0.48
CA ILE A 216 3.26 15.19 1.58
C ILE A 216 3.51 16.22 2.70
N GLY A 217 3.87 17.45 2.36
CA GLY A 217 4.07 18.53 3.33
C GLY A 217 2.80 18.87 4.11
N ARG A 218 1.64 18.90 3.45
CA ARG A 218 0.34 19.14 4.09
C ARG A 218 -0.02 18.04 5.08
N LEU A 219 0.10 16.77 4.69
CA LEU A 219 -0.19 15.63 5.56
C LEU A 219 0.69 15.65 6.83
N ARG A 220 1.99 15.91 6.68
CA ARG A 220 2.93 16.01 7.83
C ARG A 220 2.61 17.18 8.75
N ALA A 221 2.07 18.27 8.21
CA ALA A 221 1.58 19.40 8.98
C ALA A 221 0.20 19.15 9.63
N GLY A 222 -0.33 17.92 9.52
CA GLY A 222 -1.65 17.57 10.07
C GLY A 222 -2.81 18.22 9.32
N ARG A 223 -2.59 18.68 8.08
CA ARG A 223 -3.59 19.33 7.23
C ARG A 223 -4.21 18.33 6.27
N ARG A 224 -5.53 18.39 6.16
CA ARG A 224 -6.31 17.57 5.24
C ARG A 224 -5.99 17.97 3.79
N LEU A 225 -5.84 16.96 2.95
CA LEU A 225 -5.85 17.10 1.49
C LEU A 225 -7.29 17.33 1.01
N PRO A 226 -7.50 17.93 -0.17
CA PRO A 226 -8.83 18.32 -0.65
C PRO A 226 -9.90 17.25 -0.41
#